data_AF-A0A539EKL7-F1
#
_entry.id   AF-A0A539EKL7-F1
#
_cell.length_a   1.000
_cell.length_b   1.000
_cell.length_c   1.000
_cell.angle_alpha   90.00
_cell.angle_beta   90.00
_cell.angle_gamma   90.00
#
_symmetry.space_group_name_H-M   'P 1'
#
loop_
_entity.id
_entity.type
_entity.pdbx_description
1 polymer ?
#
loop_
_entity_poly.entity_id
_entity_poly.type
_entity_poly.pdbx_seq_one_letter_code
_entity_poly.pdbx_strand_id
1 'polypeptide(L)' 'RGANVFAEPAAAAGYAALARAAREGLVRSGETAAVLVTGNGLKDPAAALKAAGRPLRIAPHMPALRALVKKGALRLDA' A
#
# COMPACT_ATOMS: atom_id res chain seq x y z
N ARG A 1 -4.47 -9.37 -6.53
CA ARG A 1 -3.83 -8.18 -7.14
C ARG A 1 -4.38 -6.95 -6.43
N GLY A 2 -3.55 -5.95 -6.12
CA GLY A 2 -4.02 -4.66 -5.63
C GLY A 2 -4.53 -3.77 -6.77
N ALA A 3 -5.29 -2.73 -6.44
CA ALA A 3 -5.81 -1.77 -7.43
C ALA A 3 -4.76 -0.75 -7.91
N ASN A 4 -3.59 -0.69 -7.26
CA ASN A 4 -2.49 0.25 -7.56
C ASN A 4 -2.92 1.74 -7.59
N VAL A 5 -3.89 2.11 -6.74
CA VAL A 5 -4.36 3.49 -6.58
C VAL A 5 -3.68 4.13 -5.37
N PHE A 6 -2.96 5.24 -5.60
CA PHE A 6 -2.29 6.00 -4.54
C PHE A 6 -3.18 7.15 -4.05
N ALA A 7 -3.95 6.89 -3.00
CA ALA A 7 -4.89 7.83 -2.39
C ALA A 7 -4.32 8.47 -1.11
N GLU A 8 -4.71 9.72 -0.82
CA GLU A 8 -4.43 10.34 0.49
C GLU A 8 -5.26 9.68 1.60
N PRO A 9 -4.91 9.84 2.90
CA PRO A 9 -5.60 9.16 4.00
C PRO A 9 -7.12 9.34 4.01
N ALA A 10 -7.60 10.56 3.77
CA ALA A 10 -9.04 10.85 3.74
C ALA A 10 -9.76 10.13 2.58
N ALA A 11 -9.13 10.10 1.39
CA ALA A 11 -9.68 9.42 0.22
C ALA A 11 -9.64 7.88 0.37
N ALA A 12 -8.66 7.34 1.10
CA ALA A 12 -8.56 5.91 1.39
C ALA A 12 -9.60 5.43 2.44
N ALA A 13 -10.17 6.34 3.23
CA ALA A 13 -11.13 6.00 4.29
C ALA A 13 -12.38 5.29 3.74
N GLY A 14 -12.88 5.70 2.56
CA GLY A 14 -14.02 5.05 1.91
C GLY A 14 -13.75 3.58 1.58
N TYR A 15 -12.55 3.26 1.10
CA TYR A 15 -12.13 1.88 0.87
C TYR A 15 -12.01 1.09 2.19
N ALA A 16 -11.42 1.70 3.23
CA ALA A 16 -11.28 1.06 4.54
C ALA A 16 -12.66 0.72 5.16
N ALA A 17 -13.63 1.63 5.03
CA ALA A 17 -15.00 1.40 5.47
C ALA A 17 -15.68 0.28 4.68
N LEU A 18 -15.51 0.25 3.36
CA LEU A 18 -16.05 -0.82 2.50
C LEU A 18 -15.45 -2.19 2.87
N ALA A 19 -14.12 -2.25 3.07
CA ALA A 19 -13.44 -3.49 3.48
C ALA A 19 -13.94 -4.00 4.84
N ARG A 20 -14.21 -3.08 5.78
CA ARG A 20 -14.83 -3.42 7.07
C ARG A 20 -16.27 -3.91 6.89
N ALA A 21 -17.10 -3.20 6.14
CA ALA A 21 -18.50 -3.55 5.90
C ALA A 21 -18.64 -4.93 5.23
N ALA A 22 -17.74 -5.27 4.30
CA ALA A 22 -17.69 -6.59 3.69
C ALA A 22 -17.35 -7.69 4.70
N ARG A 23 -16.39 -7.47 5.60
CA ARG A 23 -16.06 -8.41 6.68
C ARG A 23 -17.20 -8.60 7.68
N GLU A 24 -17.99 -7.56 7.92
CA GLU A 24 -19.15 -7.58 8.83
C GLU A 24 -20.43 -8.09 8.15
N GLY A 25 -20.38 -8.44 6.85
CA GLY A 25 -21.53 -8.95 6.10
C GLY A 25 -22.59 -7.89 5.73
N LEU A 26 -22.26 -6.60 5.90
CA LEU A 26 -23.13 -5.47 5.54
C LEU A 26 -23.15 -5.23 4.02
N VAL A 27 -22.11 -5.67 3.32
CA VAL A 27 -22.02 -5.71 1.85
C VAL A 27 -21.86 -7.17 1.44
N ARG A 28 -22.76 -7.66 0.59
CA ARG A 28 -22.79 -9.09 0.21
C ARG A 28 -21.86 -9.36 -0.96
N SER A 29 -21.43 -10.62 -1.07
CA SER A 29 -20.71 -11.07 -2.26
C SER A 29 -21.59 -10.90 -3.50
N GLY A 30 -21.02 -10.33 -4.57
CA GLY A 30 -21.72 -10.07 -5.83
C GLY A 30 -22.36 -8.68 -5.94
N GLU A 31 -22.40 -7.89 -4.85
CA GLU A 31 -22.82 -6.49 -4.92
C GLU A 31 -21.74 -5.61 -5.57
N THR A 32 -22.17 -4.57 -6.29
CA THR A 32 -21.29 -3.59 -6.91
C THR A 32 -21.25 -2.33 -6.07
N ALA A 33 -20.05 -1.91 -5.67
CA ALA A 33 -19.81 -0.67 -4.92
C ALA A 33 -18.81 0.22 -5.66
N ALA A 34 -18.99 1.53 -5.55
CA ALA A 34 -18.04 2.52 -6.04
C ALA A 34 -17.37 3.24 -4.87
N VAL A 35 -16.04 3.27 -4.83
CA VAL A 35 -15.27 4.06 -3.87
C VAL A 35 -14.76 5.32 -4.56
N LEU A 36 -15.18 6.49 -4.09
CA LEU A 36 -14.70 7.76 -4.62
C LEU A 36 -13.36 8.14 -3.98
N VAL A 37 -12.33 8.22 -4.81
CA VAL A 37 -11.00 8.71 -4.41
C VAL A 37 -10.96 10.22 -4.66
N THR A 38 -11.24 11.00 -3.62
CA THR A 38 -11.36 12.46 -3.69
C THR A 38 -10.02 13.20 -3.75
N GLY A 39 -8.91 12.51 -3.49
CA GLY A 39 -7.59 13.12 -3.49
C GLY A 39 -6.44 12.15 -3.71
N ASN A 40 -5.42 12.66 -4.40
CA ASN A 40 -4.20 11.95 -4.73
C ASN A 40 -3.28 11.84 -3.51
N GLY A 41 -2.60 10.71 -3.34
CA GLY A 41 -1.66 10.47 -2.25
C GLY A 41 -0.49 11.46 -2.17
N LEU A 42 -0.17 12.16 -3.26
CA LEU A 42 0.84 13.23 -3.28
C LEU A 42 0.44 14.48 -2.48
N LYS A 43 -0.82 14.60 -2.05
CA LYS A 43 -1.26 15.68 -1.15
C LYS A 43 -0.72 15.54 0.27
N ASP A 44 -0.41 14.32 0.71
CA ASP A 44 0.17 14.04 2.03
C ASP A 44 1.35 13.05 1.93
N PRO A 45 2.51 13.51 1.43
CA PRO A 45 3.68 12.66 1.30
C PRO A 45 4.23 12.21 2.67
N ALA A 46 3.98 12.96 3.74
CA ALA A 46 4.45 12.61 5.08
C ALA A 46 3.71 11.37 5.61
N ALA A 47 2.39 11.29 5.43
CA ALA A 47 1.64 10.08 5.75
C ALA A 47 2.09 8.89 4.91
N ALA A 48 2.36 9.10 3.62
CA ALA A 48 2.87 8.04 2.75
C ALA A 48 4.23 7.50 3.20
N LEU A 49 5.18 8.38 3.53
CA LEU A 49 6.49 7.99 4.06
C LEU A 49 6.38 7.26 5.40
N LYS A 50 5.48 7.72 6.29
CA LYS A 50 5.20 7.04 7.56
C LYS A 50 4.66 5.62 7.35
N ALA A 51 3.78 5.43 6.36
CA ALA A 51 3.20 4.13 6.05
C ALA A 51 4.19 3.17 5.35
N ALA A 52 5.03 3.69 4.46
CA ALA A 52 6.01 2.88 3.71
C ALA A 52 7.20 2.41 4.58
N GLY A 53 7.50 3.12 5.67
CA GLY A 53 8.67 2.87 6.49
C GLY A 53 9.97 3.36 5.83
N ARG A 54 11.12 2.95 6.39
CA ARG A 54 12.44 3.40 5.91
C ARG A 54 13.02 2.41 4.90
N PRO A 55 13.63 2.89 3.80
CA PRO A 55 14.40 2.03 2.91
C PRO A 55 15.55 1.33 3.65
N LEU A 56 15.89 0.12 3.20
CA LEU A 56 17.07 -0.60 3.70
C LEU A 56 18.35 0.14 3.28
N ARG A 57 19.17 0.53 4.26
CA ARG A 57 20.48 1.15 4.01
C ARG A 57 21.55 0.07 3.90
N ILE A 58 22.30 0.06 2.80
CA ILE A 58 23.42 -0.87 2.56
C ILE A 58 24.70 -0.12 2.20
N ALA A 59 25.84 -0.80 2.38
CA ALA A 59 27.10 -0.34 1.82
C ALA A 59 27.04 -0.32 0.28
N PRO A 60 27.72 0.63 -0.39
CA PRO A 60 27.59 0.86 -1.84
C PRO A 60 28.40 -0.16 -2.67
N HIS A 61 28.18 -1.47 -2.44
CA HIS A 61 28.82 -2.54 -3.19
C HIS A 61 27.91 -3.73 -3.42
N MET A 62 28.08 -4.40 -4.57
CA MET A 62 27.22 -5.51 -5.01
C MET A 62 27.11 -6.69 -4.03
N PRO A 63 28.16 -7.08 -3.27
CA PRO A 63 28.01 -8.12 -2.24
C PRO A 63 26.92 -7.80 -1.20
N ALA A 64 26.78 -6.54 -0.76
CA ALA A 64 25.78 -6.15 0.23
C ALA A 64 24.36 -6.28 -0.35
N LEU A 65 24.15 -5.84 -1.60
CA LEU A 65 22.87 -5.99 -2.29
C LEU A 65 22.49 -7.46 -2.49
N ARG A 66 23.42 -8.29 -2.98
CA ARG A 66 23.18 -9.73 -3.20
C ARG A 66 22.80 -10.46 -1.91
N ALA A 67 23.39 -10.07 -0.78
CA ALA A 67 23.05 -10.65 0.51
C ALA A 67 21.59 -10.39 0.90
N LEU A 68 21.05 -9.19 0.63
CA LEU A 68 19.65 -8.86 0.91
C LEU A 68 18.67 -9.64 0.02
N VAL A 69 18.98 -9.71 -1.28
CA VAL A 69 18.14 -10.43 -2.25
C VAL A 69 18.10 -11.93 -1.90
N LYS A 70 19.25 -12.55 -1.62
CA LYS A 70 19.32 -13.98 -1.23
C LYS A 70 18.57 -14.29 0.07
N LYS A 71 18.58 -13.38 1.04
CA LYS A 71 17.87 -13.54 2.32
C LYS A 71 16.35 -13.33 2.21
N GLY A 72 15.82 -12.99 1.02
CA GLY A 72 14.42 -12.65 0.83
C GLY A 72 14.02 -11.31 1.47
N ALA A 73 14.99 -10.54 1.98
CA ALA A 73 14.78 -9.22 2.57
C ALA A 73 14.54 -8.13 1.52
N LEU A 74 14.87 -8.42 0.25
CA LEU A 74 14.51 -7.61 -0.91
C LEU A 74 13.98 -8.52 -2.01
N ARG A 75 12.72 -8.31 -2.41
CA ARG A 75 12.09 -8.96 -3.57
C ARG A 75 12.23 -8.03 -4.78
N LEU A 76 12.71 -8.56 -5.90
CA LEU A 76 12.95 -7.79 -7.13
C LEU A 76 11.77 -7.85 -8.11
N ASP A 77 10.72 -8.59 -7.75
CA ASP A 77 9.54 -8.94 -8.54
C ASP A 77 8.26 -8.21 -8.08
N ALA A 78 8.39 -7.16 -7.27
CA ALA A 78 7.27 -6.34 -6.78
C ALA A 78 6.90 -5.22 -7.77
#